data_AF-A0A1S8AWL0-F1
#
_entry.id   AF-A0A1S8AWL0-F1
#
_cell.length_a   1.000
_cell.length_b   1.000
_cell.length_c   1.000
_cell.angle_alpha   90.00
_cell.angle_beta   90.00
_cell.angle_gamma   90.00
#
_symmetry.space_group_name_H-M   'P 1'
#
loop_
_entity.id
_entity.type
_entity.pdbx_description
1 polymer ?
#
loop_
_entity_poly.entity_id
_entity_poly.type
_entity_poly.pdbx_seq_one_letter_code
_entity_poly.pdbx_strand_id
1 'polypeptide(L)' 'MSEPAGSDSTTGSTVRKTLEAVLLRSDDRTVIEECRRCGTTIESAATCPACGCDDIVEYRIQ' A
#
# COMPACT_ATOMS: atom_id res chain seq x y z
N MET A 1 49.53 21.35 9.56
CA MET A 1 49.29 20.68 8.26
C MET A 1 47.80 20.46 8.17
N SER A 2 47.21 21.05 7.15
CA SER A 2 45.79 21.13 6.85
C SER A 2 45.19 19.76 6.56
N GLU A 3 43.94 19.53 6.97
CA GLU A 3 42.95 18.74 6.21
C GLU A 3 41.54 19.33 6.43
N PRO A 4 40.66 19.28 5.41
CA PRO A 4 39.64 20.30 5.16
C PRO A 4 38.20 19.82 5.41
N ALA A 5 37.30 20.81 5.37
CA ALA A 5 35.85 20.67 5.35
C ALA A 5 35.33 19.77 4.22
N GLY A 6 34.28 19.00 4.50
CA GLY A 6 33.38 18.39 3.50
C GLY A 6 32.07 17.98 4.20
N SER A 7 30.96 18.69 3.95
CA SER A 7 29.94 18.32 2.94
C SER A 7 29.40 16.91 3.22
N ASP A 8 28.15 16.69 3.65
CA ASP A 8 26.98 16.71 2.74
C ASP A 8 25.70 16.21 3.49
N SER A 9 25.47 16.66 4.72
CA SER A 9 24.40 16.05 5.56
C SER A 9 22.97 16.29 5.02
N THR A 10 22.79 17.33 4.20
CA THR A 10 21.49 17.74 3.65
C THR A 10 21.06 16.87 2.46
N THR A 11 21.99 16.48 1.58
CA THR A 11 21.68 15.66 0.39
C THR A 11 21.38 14.21 0.77
N GLY A 12 22.16 13.63 1.69
CA GLY A 12 21.91 12.29 2.23
C GLY A 12 20.58 12.19 3.00
N SER A 13 20.11 13.30 3.59
CA SER A 13 18.84 13.38 4.29
C SER A 13 17.65 13.35 3.33
N THR A 14 17.71 14.09 2.21
CA THR A 14 16.63 14.09 1.20
C THR A 14 16.50 12.73 0.52
N VAL A 15 17.62 12.11 0.11
CA VAL A 15 17.59 10.78 -0.50
C VAL A 15 17.02 9.74 0.45
N ARG A 16 17.43 9.77 1.73
CA ARG A 16 16.88 8.87 2.76
C ARG A 16 15.37 9.07 2.96
N LYS A 17 14.89 10.31 3.05
CA LYS A 17 13.45 10.61 3.18
C LYS A 17 12.64 10.17 1.96
N THR A 18 13.17 10.36 0.76
CA THR A 18 12.50 9.90 -0.47
C THR A 18 12.44 8.38 -0.52
N LEU A 19 13.53 7.69 -0.15
CA LEU A 19 13.54 6.23 -0.06
C LEU A 19 12.56 5.73 1.01
N GLU A 20 12.51 6.37 2.18
CA GLU A 20 11.51 6.07 3.21
C GLU A 20 10.08 6.29 2.69
N ALA A 21 9.79 7.39 2.00
CA ALA A 21 8.45 7.63 1.45
C ALA A 21 8.03 6.61 0.39
N VAL A 22 8.97 6.08 -0.40
CA VAL A 22 8.71 5.06 -1.43
C VAL A 22 8.61 3.66 -0.80
N LEU A 23 9.50 3.33 0.13
CA LEU A 23 9.57 2.00 0.78
C LEU A 23 8.57 1.84 1.93
N LEU A 24 8.12 2.94 2.55
CA LEU A 24 7.05 2.98 3.56
C LEU A 24 5.71 3.38 2.94
N ARG A 25 5.61 3.44 1.62
CA ARG A 25 4.32 3.39 0.89
C ARG A 25 3.72 1.98 1.01
N SER A 26 3.70 1.44 2.22
CA SER A 26 3.50 0.02 2.54
C SER A 26 2.27 -0.24 3.40
N ASP A 27 1.31 0.67 3.40
CA ASP A 27 -0.06 0.32 3.78
C ASP A 27 -1.05 0.41 2.61
N ASP A 28 -0.53 0.46 1.38
CA ASP A 28 -1.27 0.08 0.16
C ASP A 28 -1.44 -1.45 0.13
N ARG A 29 -1.95 -2.03 1.22
CA ARG A 29 -2.31 -3.45 1.26
C ARG A 29 -3.36 -3.64 0.19
N THR A 30 -3.05 -4.46 -0.80
CA THR A 30 -4.05 -4.79 -1.81
C THR A 30 -5.14 -5.59 -1.11
N VAL A 31 -6.29 -4.96 -0.97
CA VAL A 31 -7.51 -5.55 -0.43
C VAL A 31 -8.36 -6.00 -1.60
N ILE A 32 -8.73 -7.28 -1.61
CA ILE A 32 -9.64 -7.86 -2.61
C ILE A 32 -10.92 -8.27 -1.88
N GLU A 33 -12.06 -7.78 -2.33
CA GLU A 33 -13.37 -8.17 -1.81
C GLU A 33 -14.06 -9.14 -2.79
N GLU A 34 -14.68 -10.22 -2.29
CA GLU A 34 -15.32 -11.26 -3.12
C GLU A 34 -16.62 -11.77 -2.49
N CYS A 35 -17.70 -11.97 -3.26
CA CYS A 35 -18.89 -12.67 -2.76
C CYS A 35 -18.60 -14.17 -2.63
N ARG A 36 -18.75 -14.70 -1.42
CA ARG A 36 -18.56 -16.13 -1.14
C ARG A 36 -19.53 -17.05 -1.87
N ARG A 37 -20.67 -16.50 -2.29
CA ARG A 37 -21.74 -17.28 -2.94
C ARG A 37 -21.50 -17.52 -4.43
N CYS A 38 -20.97 -16.53 -5.15
CA CYS A 38 -20.84 -16.59 -6.61
C CYS A 38 -19.42 -16.28 -7.12
N GLY A 39 -18.48 -15.92 -6.25
CA GLY A 39 -17.09 -15.63 -6.61
C GLY A 39 -16.89 -14.29 -7.33
N THR A 40 -17.89 -13.41 -7.34
CA THR A 40 -17.74 -12.08 -7.96
C THR A 40 -16.85 -11.21 -7.10
N THR A 41 -15.76 -10.70 -7.69
CA THR A 41 -14.94 -9.64 -7.09
C THR A 41 -15.75 -8.34 -7.03
N ILE A 42 -15.70 -7.67 -5.89
CA ILE A 42 -16.50 -6.48 -5.57
C ILE A 42 -15.56 -5.28 -5.43
N GLU A 43 -15.96 -4.16 -6.01
CA GLU A 43 -15.29 -2.86 -5.84
C GLU A 43 -16.04 -2.06 -4.76
N SER A 44 -15.92 -2.47 -3.50
CA SER A 44 -16.49 -1.81 -2.32
C SER A 44 -18.00 -1.56 -2.38
N ALA A 45 -18.77 -2.66 -2.24
CA ALA A 45 -20.22 -2.63 -2.11
C ALA A 45 -20.68 -3.49 -0.94
N ALA A 46 -21.73 -3.06 -0.25
CA ALA A 46 -22.32 -3.79 0.88
C ALA A 46 -23.02 -5.11 0.47
N THR A 47 -23.38 -5.24 -0.81
CA THR A 47 -24.05 -6.42 -1.37
C THR A 47 -23.46 -6.74 -2.75
N CYS A 48 -23.38 -8.02 -3.08
CA CYS A 48 -22.92 -8.48 -4.38
C CYS A 48 -23.88 -8.04 -5.50
N PRO A 49 -23.43 -7.25 -6.48
CA PRO A 49 -24.28 -6.80 -7.59
C PRO A 49 -24.70 -7.93 -8.53
N ALA A 50 -24.00 -9.07 -8.52
CA ALA A 50 -24.30 -10.20 -9.40
C ALA A 50 -25.41 -11.12 -8.88
N CYS A 51 -25.49 -11.33 -7.56
CA CYS A 51 -26.44 -12.29 -6.98
C CYS A 51 -27.26 -11.77 -5.78
N GLY A 52 -26.99 -10.55 -5.32
CA GLY A 52 -27.69 -9.93 -4.19
C GLY A 52 -27.31 -10.51 -2.81
N CYS A 53 -26.26 -11.34 -2.72
CA CYS A 53 -25.69 -11.81 -1.45
C CYS A 53 -25.09 -10.64 -0.66
N ASP A 54 -25.05 -10.72 0.67
CA ASP A 54 -24.28 -9.84 1.56
C ASP A 54 -23.06 -10.56 2.19
N ASP A 55 -22.87 -11.84 1.87
CA ASP A 55 -21.73 -12.64 2.33
C ASP A 55 -20.47 -12.33 1.50
N ILE A 56 -19.76 -11.28 1.90
CA ILE A 56 -18.54 -10.78 1.27
C ILE A 56 -17.32 -11.09 2.13
N VAL A 57 -16.27 -11.63 1.52
CA VAL A 57 -14.98 -11.89 2.16
C VAL A 57 -13.92 -10.91 1.67
N GLU A 58 -13.04 -10.49 2.59
CA GLU A 58 -11.91 -9.63 2.33
C GLU A 58 -10.60 -10.44 2.36
N TYR A 59 -9.80 -10.37 1.31
CA TYR A 59 -8.45 -10.91 1.24
C TYR A 59 -7.43 -9.78 1.30
N ARG A 60 -6.41 -9.94 2.14
CA ARG A 60 -5.29 -9.00 2.26
C ARG A 60 -4.03 -9.65 1.73
N ILE A 61 -3.44 -9.07 0.70
CA ILE A 61 -2.15 -9.51 0.17
C ILE A 61 -1.05 -8.85 1.02
N GLN A 62 -0.17 -9.68 1.61
CA GLN A 62 1.00 -9.28 2.41
C GLN A 62 2.30 -9.51 1.64
#